data_AF-A0A8J1VJQ4-F1
#
_entry.id   AF-A0A8J1VJQ4-F1
#
_cell.length_a   1.000
_cell.length_b   1.000
_cell.length_c   1.000
_cell.angle_alpha   90.00
_cell.angle_beta   90.00
_cell.angle_gamma   90.00
#
_symmetry.space_group_name_H-M   'P 1'
#
loop_
_entity.id
_entity.type
_entity.pdbx_description
1 polymer ?
#
loop_
_entity_poly.entity_id
_entity_poly.type
_entity_poly.pdbx_seq_one_letter_code
_entity_poly.pdbx_strand_id
1 'polypeptide(L)'
;MSFLSRSISSSTGPSFSFSRPTFARSSKIIRNVHITHIRPRPTPTSIPTTPPSSLASLRPSASGGVTSPALTSSSTTVPSPTSGSKKASPHMVWYREIVPAMIPILLVSTTLFLALSLLRTHLSHSLSLAQSSDRIAHLEDQLARMRFEQRRARLRDKRERERILPIVVERVLQRVGAMTGEDEKEKADEERLLV
;
A
#
# COMPACT_ATOMS: atom_id res chain seq x y z
N MET A 1 30.38 -46.99 -11.68
CA MET A 1 29.12 -47.68 -12.02
C MET A 1 28.16 -46.65 -12.55
N SER A 2 27.89 -46.75 -13.85
CA SER A 2 27.16 -45.78 -14.66
C SER A 2 25.80 -46.38 -15.02
N PHE A 3 24.71 -45.68 -14.70
CA PHE A 3 23.38 -45.92 -15.24
C PHE A 3 22.80 -44.54 -15.57
N LEU A 4 22.94 -44.08 -16.83
CA LEU A 4 21.97 -44.23 -17.92
C LEU A 4 20.52 -43.83 -17.56
N SER A 5 20.18 -42.63 -18.02
CA SER A 5 19.07 -42.36 -18.95
C SER A 5 17.65 -42.79 -18.55
N ARG A 6 16.81 -41.78 -18.32
CA ARG A 6 15.44 -41.74 -18.87
C ARG A 6 15.04 -40.30 -19.26
N SER A 7 15.14 -40.06 -20.58
CA SER A 7 14.19 -39.27 -21.39
C SER A 7 12.76 -39.77 -21.10
N ILE A 8 11.64 -39.06 -21.17
CA ILE A 8 10.96 -38.21 -22.19
C ILE A 8 9.66 -37.77 -21.46
N SER A 9 9.05 -36.58 -21.61
CA SER A 9 8.17 -36.21 -22.72
C SER A 9 7.54 -34.83 -22.38
N SER A 10 7.81 -33.80 -23.18
CA SER A 10 6.84 -33.13 -24.07
C SER A 10 5.48 -32.72 -23.44
N SER A 11 5.34 -31.44 -23.09
CA SER A 11 4.05 -30.74 -23.21
C SER A 11 4.27 -29.33 -23.72
N THR A 12 4.02 -29.22 -25.02
CA THR A 12 3.87 -28.07 -25.89
C THR A 12 2.84 -27.06 -25.39
N GLY A 13 3.16 -25.76 -25.47
CA GLY A 13 2.15 -24.73 -25.70
C GLY A 13 2.50 -23.30 -25.26
N PRO A 14 3.17 -22.49 -26.09
CA PRO A 14 2.98 -21.05 -26.10
C PRO A 14 2.05 -20.67 -27.26
N SER A 15 0.78 -20.37 -26.97
CA SER A 15 -0.15 -19.74 -27.91
C SER A 15 0.18 -18.24 -28.02
N PHE A 16 1.15 -17.93 -28.88
CA PHE A 16 1.38 -16.58 -29.38
C PHE A 16 0.29 -16.23 -30.39
N SER A 17 -0.71 -15.44 -29.97
CA SER A 17 -1.61 -14.75 -30.90
C SER A 17 -0.91 -13.51 -31.45
N PHE A 18 -0.26 -13.70 -32.60
CA PHE A 18 0.33 -12.64 -33.41
C PHE A 18 -0.79 -11.96 -34.23
N SER A 19 -1.41 -10.92 -33.68
CA SER A 19 -2.31 -10.06 -34.46
C SER A 19 -1.52 -8.87 -35.00
N ARG A 20 -1.53 -8.75 -36.33
CA ARG A 20 -0.72 -7.82 -37.13
C ARG A 20 -1.02 -6.34 -36.83
N PRO A 21 -0.03 -5.45 -37.09
CA PRO A 21 -0.18 -4.01 -36.97
C PRO A 21 -0.90 -3.43 -38.19
N THR A 22 -1.91 -2.60 -37.98
CA THR A 22 -2.39 -1.66 -38.99
C THR A 22 -1.82 -0.27 -38.70
N PHE A 23 -0.86 0.11 -39.55
CA PHE A 23 -0.26 1.43 -39.58
C PHE A 23 -1.21 2.39 -40.30
N ALA A 24 -2.08 3.07 -39.55
CA ALA A 24 -2.83 4.22 -40.05
C ALA A 24 -2.22 5.50 -39.49
N ARG A 25 -1.26 6.00 -40.27
CA ARG A 25 -0.69 7.35 -40.24
C ARG A 25 -1.83 8.36 -40.42
N SER A 26 -2.15 9.12 -39.37
CA SER A 26 -2.86 10.39 -39.53
C SER A 26 -2.27 11.45 -38.61
N SER A 27 -1.58 12.37 -39.24
CA SER A 27 -0.95 13.55 -38.68
C SER A 27 -2.03 14.52 -38.22
N LYS A 28 -2.07 14.84 -36.92
CA LYS A 28 -2.48 16.17 -36.47
C LYS A 28 -1.72 16.54 -35.21
N ILE A 29 -0.65 17.29 -35.46
CA ILE A 29 0.03 18.13 -34.48
C ILE A 29 -1.02 19.12 -33.97
N ILE A 30 -1.46 18.94 -32.73
CA ILE A 30 -1.98 20.04 -31.92
C ILE A 30 -1.13 20.06 -30.67
N ARG A 31 -0.20 21.02 -30.65
CA ARG A 31 0.43 21.48 -29.43
C ARG A 31 -0.66 22.11 -28.58
N ASN A 32 -0.95 21.54 -27.42
CA ASN A 32 -1.43 22.31 -26.28
C ASN A 32 -0.86 21.70 -25.01
N VAL A 33 0.24 22.28 -24.56
CA VAL A 33 0.86 21.96 -23.27
C VAL A 33 0.00 22.64 -22.21
N HIS A 34 -1.06 21.96 -21.78
CA HIS A 34 -1.76 22.36 -20.56
C HIS A 34 -1.01 21.69 -19.39
N ILE A 35 -0.18 22.48 -18.73
CA ILE A 35 0.30 22.19 -17.37
C ILE A 35 -0.94 22.11 -16.50
N THR A 36 -1.36 20.90 -16.14
CA THR A 36 -2.37 20.68 -15.11
C THR A 36 -1.65 20.51 -13.78
N HIS A 37 -1.92 21.44 -12.87
CA HIS A 37 -1.65 21.28 -11.45
C HIS A 37 -2.24 19.94 -11.00
N ILE A 38 -1.37 19.02 -10.58
CA ILE A 38 -1.75 17.79 -9.89
C ILE A 38 -2.26 18.22 -8.51
N ARG A 39 -3.58 18.42 -8.41
CA ARG A 39 -4.29 18.56 -7.15
C ARG A 39 -4.34 17.19 -6.48
N PRO A 40 -3.82 16.99 -5.26
CA PRO A 40 -4.03 15.75 -4.54
C PRO A 40 -5.52 15.59 -4.26
N ARG A 41 -6.09 14.49 -4.77
CA ARG A 41 -7.46 14.05 -4.52
C ARG A 41 -7.52 13.50 -3.09
N PRO A 42 -8.26 14.11 -2.15
CA PRO A 42 -8.54 13.46 -0.88
C PRO A 42 -9.45 12.25 -1.15
N THR A 43 -9.02 11.09 -0.68
CA THR A 43 -9.83 9.87 -0.63
C THR A 43 -11.02 10.09 0.30
N PRO A 44 -12.26 9.74 -0.08
CA PRO A 44 -13.36 9.67 0.87
C PRO A 44 -13.18 8.43 1.76
N THR A 45 -12.81 8.66 3.02
CA THR A 45 -12.96 7.68 4.09
C THR A 45 -14.45 7.54 4.40
N SER A 46 -15.11 6.54 3.81
CA SER A 46 -16.46 6.13 4.20
C SER A 46 -16.35 5.03 5.26
N ILE A 47 -16.45 5.42 6.52
CA ILE A 47 -16.80 4.51 7.63
C ILE A 47 -18.33 4.54 7.75
N PRO A 48 -19.04 3.43 7.52
CA PRO A 48 -20.44 3.33 7.91
C PRO A 48 -20.51 3.03 9.43
N THR A 49 -20.73 4.08 10.23
CA THR A 49 -21.17 3.93 11.62
C THR A 49 -22.66 3.64 11.64
N THR A 50 -23.04 2.37 11.73
CA THR A 50 -24.42 1.95 12.02
C THR A 50 -24.63 1.93 13.54
N PRO A 51 -25.56 2.72 14.10
CA PRO A 51 -26.06 2.49 15.45
C PRO A 51 -27.16 1.41 15.41
N PRO A 52 -27.16 0.41 16.32
CA PRO A 52 -28.34 -0.41 16.53
C PRO A 52 -29.34 0.35 17.41
N SER A 53 -30.43 0.81 16.79
CA SER A 53 -31.68 1.15 17.47
C SER A 53 -32.59 -0.08 17.41
N SER A 54 -32.94 -0.65 18.56
CA SER A 54 -34.15 -1.46 18.69
C SER A 54 -34.82 -1.20 20.04
N LEU A 55 -36.14 -1.24 19.96
CA LEU A 55 -37.13 -0.57 20.79
C LEU A 55 -37.54 -1.41 22.01
N ALA A 56 -37.98 -0.68 23.03
CA ALA A 56 -39.13 -0.95 23.90
C ALA A 56 -39.36 -2.38 24.46
N SER A 57 -39.29 -2.49 25.78
CA SER A 57 -40.25 -3.30 26.54
C SER A 57 -40.64 -2.59 27.83
N LEU A 58 -41.86 -2.87 28.26
CA LEU A 58 -42.75 -2.05 29.08
C LEU A 58 -42.49 -2.19 30.60
N ARG A 59 -42.84 -1.12 31.33
CA ARG A 59 -43.43 -0.96 32.70
C ARG A 59 -43.86 -2.25 33.46
N PRO A 60 -44.10 -2.27 34.82
CA PRO A 60 -44.30 -1.13 35.75
C PRO A 60 -43.84 -1.26 37.24
N SER A 61 -43.87 -0.12 37.94
CA SER A 61 -44.36 0.18 39.32
C SER A 61 -44.22 -0.82 40.49
N ALA A 62 -43.59 -0.39 41.59
CA ALA A 62 -44.05 -0.45 43.01
C ALA A 62 -42.88 -0.04 43.94
N SER A 63 -42.91 1.13 44.58
CA SER A 63 -43.42 1.42 45.93
C SER A 63 -42.53 0.96 47.10
N GLY A 64 -42.21 1.92 47.99
CA GLY A 64 -41.65 1.69 49.33
C GLY A 64 -40.12 1.89 49.36
N GLY A 65 -39.53 2.85 50.06
CA GLY A 65 -39.90 3.41 51.36
C GLY A 65 -38.91 2.91 52.42
N VAL A 66 -38.56 3.78 53.37
CA VAL A 66 -37.86 3.50 54.65
C VAL A 66 -36.32 3.42 54.52
N THR A 67 -35.56 4.50 54.75
CA THR A 67 -35.07 5.06 56.04
C THR A 67 -34.22 4.12 56.92
N SER A 68 -33.05 4.63 57.30
CA SER A 68 -32.32 4.41 58.57
C SER A 68 -31.27 3.29 58.60
N PRO A 69 -30.37 3.27 59.60
CA PRO A 69 -29.18 4.10 59.62
C PRO A 69 -27.90 3.30 59.91
N ALA A 70 -26.77 3.99 59.78
CA ALA A 70 -25.47 3.52 60.22
C ALA A 70 -25.40 3.39 61.76
N LEU A 71 -24.82 2.26 62.19
CA LEU A 71 -23.82 2.14 63.26
C LEU A 71 -24.19 2.67 64.65
N THR A 72 -24.45 1.74 65.58
CA THR A 72 -23.89 1.79 66.95
C THR A 72 -24.15 0.46 67.63
N SER A 73 -23.09 -0.30 67.90
CA SER A 73 -23.01 -1.32 68.94
C SER A 73 -21.56 -1.68 69.14
N SER A 74 -20.87 -0.85 69.91
CA SER A 74 -19.69 -1.23 70.67
C SER A 74 -20.06 -2.39 71.60
N SER A 75 -19.47 -3.56 71.35
CA SER A 75 -19.26 -4.55 72.42
C SER A 75 -17.89 -5.19 72.26
N THR A 76 -17.02 -4.79 73.20
CA THR A 76 -15.78 -5.45 73.56
C THR A 76 -16.09 -6.85 74.07
N THR A 77 -15.63 -7.90 73.37
CA THR A 77 -15.40 -9.22 74.00
C THR A 77 -14.47 -10.08 73.14
N VAL A 78 -13.24 -10.26 73.65
CA VAL A 78 -12.37 -11.45 73.62
C VAL A 78 -12.56 -12.46 72.46
N PRO A 79 -11.52 -12.75 71.63
CA PRO A 79 -11.60 -13.80 70.62
C PRO A 79 -11.51 -15.18 71.29
N SER A 80 -12.66 -15.82 71.51
CA SER A 80 -12.74 -17.24 71.84
C SER A 80 -12.91 -18.06 70.55
N PRO A 81 -12.12 -19.13 70.32
CA PRO A 81 -12.27 -20.03 69.17
C PRO A 81 -13.46 -20.96 69.39
N THR A 82 -14.69 -20.45 69.29
CA THR A 82 -15.89 -21.29 69.33
C THR A 82 -16.40 -21.53 67.92
N SER A 83 -16.13 -22.75 67.45
CA SER A 83 -16.97 -23.57 66.58
C SER A 83 -18.46 -23.17 66.58
N GLY A 84 -18.82 -22.19 65.75
CA GLY A 84 -20.19 -21.75 65.52
C GLY A 84 -20.69 -22.31 64.19
N SER A 85 -21.19 -23.54 64.23
CA SER A 85 -21.78 -24.28 63.10
C SER A 85 -23.09 -23.64 62.60
N LYS A 86 -23.03 -22.42 62.05
CA LYS A 86 -24.05 -21.95 61.12
C LYS A 86 -23.91 -22.84 59.89
N LYS A 87 -24.84 -23.80 59.73
CA LYS A 87 -24.86 -24.76 58.62
C LYS A 87 -24.53 -23.99 57.34
N ALA A 88 -23.36 -24.26 56.77
CA ALA A 88 -22.93 -23.60 55.55
C ALA A 88 -24.05 -23.77 54.51
N SER A 89 -24.54 -22.66 53.97
CA SER A 89 -25.51 -22.73 52.87
C SER A 89 -24.95 -23.66 51.79
N PRO A 90 -25.75 -24.58 51.23
CA PRO A 90 -25.30 -25.50 50.18
C PRO A 90 -24.59 -24.77 49.03
N HIS A 91 -25.00 -23.54 48.72
CA HIS A 91 -24.36 -22.68 47.72
C HIS A 91 -22.92 -22.29 48.09
N MET A 92 -22.62 -22.08 49.38
CA MET A 92 -21.27 -21.73 49.84
C MET A 92 -20.29 -22.90 49.70
N VAL A 93 -20.77 -24.12 49.94
CA VAL A 93 -19.99 -25.36 49.69
C VAL A 93 -19.73 -25.52 48.19
N TRP A 94 -20.75 -25.27 47.35
CA TRP A 94 -20.63 -25.29 45.89
C TRP A 94 -19.56 -24.31 45.38
N TYR A 95 -19.56 -23.06 45.85
CA TYR A 95 -18.53 -22.09 45.45
C TYR A 95 -17.13 -22.47 45.91
N ARG A 96 -17.00 -23.09 47.09
CA ARG A 96 -15.70 -23.50 47.63
C ARG A 96 -15.07 -24.66 46.86
N GLU A 97 -15.88 -25.56 46.34
CA GLU A 97 -15.38 -26.77 45.69
C GLU A 97 -15.26 -26.60 44.17
N ILE A 98 -16.22 -25.92 43.53
CA ILE A 98 -16.33 -25.96 42.07
C ILE A 98 -15.65 -24.76 41.40
N VAL A 99 -15.71 -23.57 41.99
CA VAL A 99 -15.09 -22.38 41.38
C VAL A 99 -13.56 -22.50 41.30
N PRO A 100 -12.84 -22.95 42.34
CA PRO A 100 -11.39 -23.15 42.24
C PRO A 100 -10.99 -24.17 41.17
N ALA A 101 -11.84 -25.16 40.89
CA ALA A 101 -11.60 -26.14 39.83
C ALA A 101 -11.81 -25.57 38.41
N MET A 102 -12.62 -24.52 38.26
CA MET A 102 -12.88 -23.87 36.96
C MET A 102 -11.83 -22.82 36.58
N ILE A 103 -11.21 -22.14 37.55
CA ILE A 103 -10.22 -21.08 37.31
C ILE A 103 -9.06 -21.54 36.39
N PRO A 104 -8.44 -22.71 36.60
CA PRO A 104 -7.36 -23.18 35.73
C PRO A 104 -7.78 -23.34 34.28
N ILE A 105 -9.00 -23.84 34.03
CA ILE A 105 -9.52 -24.07 32.69
C ILE A 105 -9.73 -22.74 31.96
N LEU A 106 -10.26 -21.74 32.66
CA LEU A 106 -10.45 -20.39 32.12
C LEU A 106 -9.10 -19.68 31.87
N LEU A 107 -8.11 -19.87 32.75
CA LEU A 107 -6.77 -19.32 32.52
C LEU A 107 -6.10 -19.97 31.31
N VAL A 108 -6.20 -21.28 31.15
CA VAL A 108 -5.66 -21.97 29.98
C VAL A 108 -6.39 -21.53 28.70
N SER A 109 -7.71 -21.41 28.72
CA SER A 109 -8.45 -20.98 27.52
C SER A 109 -8.14 -19.54 27.13
N THR A 110 -8.08 -18.63 28.10
CA THR A 110 -7.76 -17.22 27.84
C THR A 110 -6.31 -17.05 27.36
N THR A 111 -5.35 -17.74 27.98
CA THR A 111 -3.95 -17.71 27.54
C THR A 111 -3.78 -18.29 26.14
N LEU A 112 -4.42 -19.43 25.83
CA LEU A 112 -4.38 -20.02 24.50
C LEU A 112 -5.03 -19.10 23.45
N PHE A 113 -6.18 -18.51 23.79
CA PHE A 113 -6.88 -17.57 22.93
C PHE A 113 -6.05 -16.31 22.65
N LEU A 114 -5.40 -15.75 23.68
CA LEU A 114 -4.52 -14.59 23.54
C LEU A 114 -3.29 -14.95 22.69
N ALA A 115 -2.64 -16.08 22.97
CA ALA A 115 -1.48 -16.55 22.22
C ALA A 115 -1.81 -16.71 20.73
N LEU A 116 -2.95 -17.35 20.42
CA LEU A 116 -3.38 -17.56 19.04
C LEU A 116 -3.80 -16.25 18.36
N SER A 117 -4.45 -15.34 19.09
CA SER A 117 -4.85 -14.02 18.59
C SER A 117 -3.64 -13.16 18.26
N LEU A 118 -2.63 -13.14 19.14
CA LEU A 118 -1.34 -12.46 18.93
C LEU A 118 -0.58 -13.06 17.75
N LEU A 119 -0.55 -14.39 17.63
CA LEU A 119 0.11 -15.04 16.51
C LEU A 119 -0.56 -14.69 15.18
N ARG A 120 -1.90 -14.68 15.16
CA ARG A 120 -2.69 -14.29 13.98
C ARG A 120 -2.40 -12.85 13.55
N THR A 121 -2.36 -11.90 14.49
CA THR A 121 -2.07 -10.49 14.18
C THR A 121 -0.63 -10.32 13.71
N HIS A 122 0.33 -10.99 14.35
CA HIS A 122 1.73 -10.95 13.97
C HIS A 122 1.95 -11.49 12.55
N LEU A 123 1.39 -12.66 12.24
CA LEU A 123 1.51 -13.27 10.91
C LEU A 123 0.85 -12.41 9.82
N SER A 124 -0.32 -11.85 10.09
CA SER A 124 -0.99 -10.93 9.17
C SER A 124 -0.15 -9.68 8.90
N HIS A 125 0.43 -9.09 9.95
CA HIS A 125 1.29 -7.92 9.82
C HIS A 125 2.59 -8.23 9.05
N SER A 126 3.28 -9.33 9.39
CA SER A 126 4.50 -9.74 8.68
C SER A 126 4.25 -10.00 7.20
N LEU A 127 3.12 -10.62 6.86
CA LEU A 127 2.74 -10.88 5.47
C LEU A 127 2.41 -9.58 4.73
N SER A 128 1.68 -8.66 5.36
CA SER A 128 1.38 -7.34 4.80
C SER A 128 2.66 -6.53 4.52
N LEU A 129 3.64 -6.58 5.42
CA LEU A 129 4.94 -5.93 5.22
C LEU A 129 5.70 -6.54 4.04
N ALA A 130 5.77 -7.87 3.95
CA ALA A 130 6.43 -8.56 2.84
C ALA A 130 5.78 -8.22 1.49
N GLN A 131 4.45 -8.22 1.41
CA GLN A 131 3.73 -7.83 0.20
C GLN A 131 3.97 -6.36 -0.18
N SER A 132 4.04 -5.48 0.82
CA SER A 132 4.32 -4.06 0.61
C SER A 132 5.74 -3.84 0.09
N SER A 133 6.74 -4.55 0.64
CA SER A 133 8.13 -4.47 0.16
C SER A 133 8.26 -4.98 -1.27
N ASP A 134 7.61 -6.10 -1.61
CA ASP A 134 7.62 -6.64 -2.97
C ASP A 134 6.98 -5.66 -3.95
N ARG A 135 5.89 -5.01 -3.53
CA ARG A 135 5.21 -4.01 -4.36
C ARG A 135 6.07 -2.77 -4.58
N ILE A 136 6.78 -2.31 -3.55
CA ILE A 136 7.73 -1.21 -3.65
C ILE A 136 8.85 -1.58 -4.63
N ALA A 137 9.49 -2.74 -4.47
CA ALA A 137 10.56 -3.18 -5.36
C ALA A 137 10.11 -3.25 -6.82
N HIS A 138 8.91 -3.76 -7.08
CA HIS A 138 8.33 -3.78 -8.43
C HIS A 138 8.11 -2.37 -9.00
N LEU A 139 7.60 -1.43 -8.20
CA LEU A 139 7.39 -0.05 -8.63
C LEU A 139 8.72 0.69 -8.84
N GLU A 140 9.71 0.41 -8.02
CA GLU A 140 11.07 0.95 -8.15
C GLU A 140 11.73 0.48 -9.45
N ASP A 141 11.57 -0.79 -9.84
CA ASP A 141 12.04 -1.32 -11.11
C ASP A 141 11.33 -0.64 -12.30
N GLN A 142 10.01 -0.46 -12.24
CA GLN A 142 9.28 0.30 -13.25
C GLN A 142 9.78 1.75 -13.37
N LEU A 143 10.04 2.42 -12.25
CA LEU A 143 10.63 3.76 -12.22
C LEU A 143 12.03 3.76 -12.82
N ALA A 144 12.86 2.76 -12.51
CA ALA A 144 14.21 2.63 -13.06
C ALA A 144 14.16 2.48 -14.58
N ARG A 145 13.27 1.64 -15.10
CA ARG A 145 13.05 1.45 -16.55
C ARG A 145 12.62 2.74 -17.24
N MET A 146 11.61 3.43 -16.70
CA MET A 146 11.16 4.71 -17.25
C MET A 146 12.26 5.77 -17.24
N ARG A 147 13.02 5.87 -16.15
CA ARG A 147 14.15 6.81 -16.06
C ARG A 147 15.25 6.48 -17.07
N PHE A 148 15.53 5.20 -17.28
CA PHE A 148 16.49 4.74 -18.28
C PHE A 148 16.05 5.13 -19.70
N GLU A 149 14.79 4.89 -20.04
CA GLU A 149 14.20 5.27 -21.33
C GLU A 149 14.23 6.78 -21.56
N GLN A 150 13.84 7.58 -20.56
CA GLN A 150 13.90 9.04 -20.63
C GLN A 150 15.33 9.54 -20.83
N ARG A 151 16.30 8.96 -20.12
CA ARG A 151 17.72 9.30 -20.29
C ARG A 151 18.18 8.97 -21.71
N ARG A 152 17.79 7.81 -22.24
CA ARG A 152 18.11 7.40 -23.61
C ARG A 152 17.47 8.32 -24.66
N ALA A 153 16.22 8.74 -24.46
CA ALA A 153 15.54 9.69 -25.34
C ALA A 153 16.25 11.05 -25.36
N ARG A 154 16.57 11.61 -24.19
CA ARG A 154 17.32 12.87 -24.10
C ARG A 154 18.68 12.81 -24.80
N LEU A 155 19.36 11.67 -24.76
CA LEU A 155 20.62 11.49 -25.48
C LEU A 155 20.41 11.45 -27.00
N ARG A 156 19.31 10.89 -27.49
CA ARG A 156 18.95 10.95 -28.92
C ARG A 156 18.67 12.39 -29.35
N ASP A 157 17.85 13.11 -28.59
CA ASP A 157 17.52 14.50 -28.87
C ASP A 157 18.78 15.39 -28.91
N LYS A 158 19.75 15.15 -28.03
CA LYS A 158 21.03 15.87 -28.04
C LYS A 158 21.83 15.59 -29.33
N ARG A 159 21.96 14.33 -29.74
CA ARG A 159 22.65 13.96 -30.99
C ARG A 159 21.95 14.53 -32.23
N GLU A 160 20.62 14.57 -32.22
CA GLU A 160 19.84 15.16 -33.32
C GLU A 160 20.07 16.68 -33.38
N ARG A 161 20.08 17.36 -32.23
CA ARG A 161 20.41 18.79 -32.16
C ARG A 161 21.82 19.07 -32.70
N GLU A 162 22.81 18.29 -32.31
CA GLU A 162 24.19 18.42 -32.80
C GLU A 162 24.31 18.32 -34.33
N ARG A 163 23.47 17.48 -34.97
CA ARG A 163 23.42 17.35 -36.43
C ARG A 163 22.67 18.47 -37.13
N ILE A 164 21.67 19.06 -36.48
CA ILE A 164 20.84 20.14 -37.04
C ILE A 164 21.50 21.51 -36.88
N LEU A 165 22.31 21.69 -35.83
CA LEU A 165 23.05 22.92 -35.57
C LEU A 165 23.79 23.48 -36.80
N PRO A 166 24.59 22.72 -37.56
CA PRO A 166 25.29 23.26 -38.73
C PRO A 166 24.33 23.82 -39.79
N ILE A 167 23.23 23.12 -40.08
CA ILE A 167 22.22 23.56 -41.07
C ILE A 167 21.53 24.85 -40.62
N VAL A 168 21.20 24.94 -39.33
CA VAL A 168 20.56 26.15 -38.78
C VAL A 168 21.56 27.31 -38.77
N VAL A 169 22.81 27.07 -38.40
CA VAL A 169 23.87 28.08 -38.39
C VAL A 169 24.11 28.61 -39.80
N GLU A 170 24.25 27.73 -40.81
CA GLU A 170 24.40 28.12 -42.21
C GLU A 170 23.22 29.00 -42.68
N ARG A 171 21.98 28.58 -42.41
CA ARG A 171 20.80 29.39 -42.75
C ARG A 171 20.73 30.72 -42.02
N VAL A 172 21.20 30.78 -40.77
CA VAL A 172 21.28 32.03 -40.00
C VAL A 172 22.36 32.94 -40.57
N LEU A 173 23.56 32.43 -40.86
CA LEU A 173 24.66 33.20 -41.47
C LEU A 173 24.30 33.74 -42.85
N GLN A 174 23.65 32.92 -43.67
CA GLN A 174 23.14 33.31 -44.99
C GLN A 174 22.08 34.42 -44.87
N ARG A 175 21.20 34.34 -43.86
CA ARG A 175 20.16 35.35 -43.63
C ARG A 175 20.69 36.64 -42.99
N VAL A 176 21.76 36.55 -42.20
CA VAL A 176 22.47 37.71 -41.63
C VAL A 176 23.37 38.38 -42.69
N GLY A 177 23.52 37.80 -43.89
CA GLY A 177 24.27 38.38 -45.00
C GLY A 177 25.79 38.27 -44.86
N ALA A 178 26.28 37.51 -43.88
CA ALA A 178 27.71 37.33 -43.62
C ALA A 178 28.37 36.28 -44.54
N MET A 179 27.58 35.43 -45.20
CA MET A 179 28.08 34.29 -45.98
C MET A 179 27.98 34.49 -47.50
N THR A 180 27.40 35.60 -47.96
CA THR A 180 27.17 35.86 -49.41
C THR A 180 28.25 36.77 -50.03
N GLY A 181 29.37 37.00 -49.33
CA GLY A 181 30.40 37.96 -49.78
C GLY A 181 31.69 37.34 -50.32
N GLU A 182 31.98 36.08 -49.99
CA GLU A 182 33.26 35.44 -50.35
C GLU A 182 33.13 34.51 -51.56
N ASP A 183 32.02 33.77 -51.69
CA ASP A 183 31.79 32.85 -52.82
C ASP A 183 31.55 33.56 -54.17
N GLU A 184 31.05 34.80 -54.18
CA GLU A 184 30.94 35.61 -55.41
C GLU A 184 32.27 36.23 -55.85
N LYS A 185 33.22 36.42 -54.92
CA LYS A 185 34.55 36.96 -55.25
C LYS A 185 35.46 35.92 -55.88
N GLU A 186 35.51 34.70 -55.33
CA GLU A 186 36.34 33.64 -55.92
C GLU A 186 35.91 33.29 -57.36
N LYS A 187 34.61 33.29 -57.64
CA LYS A 187 34.11 33.04 -59.01
C LYS A 187 34.49 34.15 -60.00
N ALA A 188 34.52 35.40 -59.56
CA ALA A 188 34.91 36.53 -60.40
C ALA A 188 36.42 36.58 -60.67
N ASP A 189 37.24 36.09 -59.73
CA ASP A 189 38.68 36.02 -59.87
C ASP A 189 39.11 34.81 -60.73
N GLU A 190 38.39 33.69 -60.67
CA GLU A 190 38.64 32.50 -61.49
C GLU A 190 38.27 32.71 -62.98
N GLU A 191 37.20 33.47 -63.25
CA GLU A 191 36.78 33.83 -64.61
C GLU A 191 37.73 34.83 -65.30
N ARG A 192 38.51 35.60 -64.52
CA ARG A 192 39.59 36.48 -65.02
C ARG A 192 40.90 35.76 -65.28
N LEU A 193 41.12 34.58 -64.70
CA LEU A 193 42.32 33.77 -64.90
C LEU A 193 42.22 32.83 -66.12
N LEU A 194 41.02 32.69 -66.70
CA LEU A 194 40.74 31.85 -67.87
C LEU A 194 40.62 32.62 -69.20
N VAL A 195 40.86 33.94 -69.19
CA VAL A 195 40.96 34.80 -70.40
C VAL A 195 42.40 35.23 -70.60
#